data_AF-A0A1B6KI91-F1
#
_entry.id   AF-A0A1B6KI91-F1
#
_cell.length_a   1.000
_cell.length_b   1.000
_cell.length_c   1.000
_cell.angle_alpha   90.00
_cell.angle_beta   90.00
_cell.angle_gamma   90.00
#
_symmetry.space_group_name_H-M   'P 1'
#
loop_
_entity.id
_entity.type
_entity.pdbx_description
1 polymer ?
#
loop_
_entity_poly.entity_id
_entity_poly.type
_entity_poly.pdbx_seq_one_letter_code
_entity_poly.pdbx_strand_id
1 'polypeptide(L)'
;MDESYILQTLRVRVTNHHECSMMYKNVADKKNITSRQLCAGGVVGQDSCNGDSGGPLMAPFSFTSSPKYFIVGVVSFGTTICGNSKMPGVYTEVAHYMTWILIRYVVHVHDLQQNVEYLFTPTLSTEWFSLEFC
;
A
#
# COMPACT_ATOMS: atom_id res chain seq x y z
N MET A 1 14.92 20.06 -2.92
CA MET A 1 14.22 20.22 -1.64
C MET A 1 15.08 19.51 -0.62
N ASP A 2 15.49 20.21 0.43
CA ASP A 2 16.32 19.66 1.51
C ASP A 2 15.52 18.69 2.38
N GLU A 3 16.22 17.77 3.05
CA GLU A 3 15.64 16.89 4.06
C GLU A 3 14.90 17.71 5.13
N SER A 4 13.68 17.29 5.45
CA SER A 4 12.89 17.93 6.50
C SER A 4 13.08 17.21 7.83
N TYR A 5 13.46 17.94 8.87
CA TYR A 5 13.55 17.40 10.25
C TYR A 5 12.20 17.35 10.97
N ILE A 6 11.14 17.86 10.34
CA ILE A 6 9.77 17.83 10.85
C ILE A 6 8.88 17.01 9.92
N LEU A 7 8.04 16.15 10.49
CA LEU A 7 7.12 15.31 9.71
C LEU A 7 6.18 16.18 8.88
N GLN A 8 6.15 15.95 7.57
CA GLN A 8 5.25 16.62 6.64
C GLN A 8 4.13 15.67 6.21
N THR A 9 3.03 16.23 5.73
CA THR A 9 1.92 15.46 5.17
C THR A 9 1.39 16.12 3.92
N LEU A 10 0.96 15.29 2.97
CA LEU A 10 0.38 15.72 1.72
C LEU A 10 -0.86 14.88 1.42
N ARG A 11 -1.91 15.54 0.93
CA ARG A 11 -3.11 14.87 0.44
C ARG A 11 -3.01 14.69 -1.06
N VAL A 12 -2.99 13.44 -1.51
CA VAL A 12 -2.96 13.06 -2.93
C VAL A 12 -4.20 12.23 -3.29
N ARG A 13 -4.49 12.13 -4.59
CA ARG A 13 -5.55 11.26 -5.12
C ARG A 13 -4.94 10.04 -5.80
N VAL A 14 -5.55 8.87 -5.59
CA VAL A 14 -5.25 7.68 -6.39
C VAL A 14 -5.68 7.94 -7.83
N THR A 15 -4.82 7.62 -8.79
CA THR A 15 -5.06 7.83 -10.22
C THR A 15 -5.52 6.53 -10.89
N ASN A 16 -6.02 6.63 -12.13
CA ASN A 16 -6.37 5.45 -12.90
C ASN A 16 -5.10 4.62 -13.20
N HIS A 17 -5.18 3.31 -12.95
CA HIS A 17 -4.04 2.40 -13.13
C HIS A 17 -3.58 2.31 -14.59
N HIS A 18 -4.53 2.24 -15.53
CA HIS A 18 -4.21 2.15 -16.96
C HIS A 18 -3.52 3.42 -17.46
N GLU A 19 -4.05 4.59 -17.09
CA GLU A 19 -3.45 5.88 -17.44
C GLU A 19 -2.03 6.00 -16.88
N CYS A 20 -1.82 5.70 -15.60
CA CYS A 20 -0.50 5.70 -14.99
C CYS A 20 0.47 4.74 -15.71
N SER A 21 0.02 3.52 -16.02
CA SER A 21 0.82 2.53 -16.75
C SER A 21 1.22 3.05 -18.13
N MET A 22 0.32 3.73 -18.84
CA MET A 22 0.61 4.35 -20.14
C MET A 22 1.61 5.50 -20.01
N MET A 23 1.49 6.35 -19.00
CA MET A 23 2.45 7.43 -18.74
C MET A 23 3.87 6.88 -18.54
N TYR A 24 4.02 5.85 -17.70
CA TYR A 24 5.33 5.23 -17.42
C TYR A 24 5.88 4.38 -18.57
N LYS A 25 5.05 3.97 -19.53
CA LYS A 25 5.51 3.33 -20.79
C LYS A 25 6.00 4.34 -21.83
N ASN A 26 5.60 5.60 -21.71
CA ASN A 26 5.87 6.68 -22.68
C ASN A 26 7.06 7.58 -22.29
N VAL A 27 7.72 7.33 -21.16
CA VAL A 27 8.96 8.02 -20.76
C VAL A 27 10.20 7.31 -21.29
N ALA A 28 11.35 7.99 -21.31
CA ALA A 28 12.61 7.43 -21.78
C ALA A 28 13.05 6.19 -20.97
N ASP A 29 12.95 6.26 -19.63
CA ASP A 29 13.15 5.13 -18.74
C ASP A 29 11.83 4.39 -18.49
N LYS A 30 11.46 3.53 -19.45
CA LYS A 30 10.16 2.84 -19.46
C LYS A 30 10.02 1.91 -18.27
N LYS A 31 8.92 2.05 -17.52
CA LYS A 31 8.57 1.15 -16.42
C LYS A 31 7.24 0.48 -16.68
N ASN A 32 7.17 -0.82 -16.38
CA ASN A 32 5.92 -1.56 -16.45
C ASN A 32 5.22 -1.51 -15.09
N ILE A 33 4.11 -0.76 -15.03
CA ILE A 33 3.26 -0.72 -13.83
C ILE A 33 2.39 -1.97 -13.84
N THR A 34 2.54 -2.80 -12.82
CA THR A 34 1.86 -4.09 -12.64
C THR A 34 0.65 -3.96 -11.70
N SER A 35 -0.25 -4.93 -11.71
CA SER A 35 -1.39 -5.01 -10.78
C SER A 35 -1.03 -5.17 -9.30
N ARG A 36 0.26 -5.11 -8.94
CA ARG A 36 0.77 -5.09 -7.57
C ARG A 36 1.03 -3.66 -7.08
N GLN A 37 0.72 -2.68 -7.92
CA GLN A 37 1.09 -1.29 -7.75
C GLN A 37 -0.11 -0.40 -8.02
N LEU A 38 -0.18 0.68 -7.25
CA LEU A 38 -1.13 1.77 -7.45
C LEU A 38 -0.36 3.06 -7.68
N CYS A 39 -1.01 4.03 -8.31
CA CYS A 39 -0.43 5.34 -8.54
C CYS A 39 -1.25 6.41 -7.83
N ALA A 40 -0.58 7.42 -7.28
CA ALA A 40 -1.24 8.55 -6.63
C ALA A 40 -0.49 9.85 -6.87
N GLY A 41 -1.22 10.97 -6.93
CA GLY A 41 -0.67 12.29 -7.20
C GLY A 41 -0.79 12.67 -8.68
N GLY A 42 0.31 13.17 -9.26
CA GLY A 42 0.31 13.70 -10.64
C GLY A 42 -0.07 15.19 -10.73
N VAL A 43 0.02 15.90 -9.61
CA VAL A 43 -0.18 17.34 -9.52
C VAL A 43 1.18 17.99 -9.23
N VAL A 44 1.55 19.00 -10.03
CA VAL A 44 2.81 19.73 -9.84
C VAL A 44 2.85 20.33 -8.43
N GLY A 45 3.96 20.14 -7.74
CA GLY A 45 4.17 20.52 -6.35
C GLY A 45 3.61 19.54 -5.30
N GLN A 46 2.98 18.44 -5.72
CA GLN A 46 2.39 17.44 -4.81
C GLN A 46 2.94 16.05 -5.14
N ASP A 47 4.00 15.66 -4.45
CA ASP A 47 4.65 14.37 -4.65
C ASP A 47 5.25 13.85 -3.34
N SER A 48 5.36 12.52 -3.24
CA SER A 48 6.31 11.89 -2.32
C SER A 48 7.72 12.12 -2.84
N CYS A 49 8.69 12.32 -1.96
CA CYS A 49 10.05 12.67 -2.36
C CYS A 49 11.10 11.69 -1.83
N ASN A 50 12.36 11.97 -2.17
CA ASN A 50 13.50 11.25 -1.62
C ASN A 50 13.45 11.30 -0.08
N GLY A 51 13.57 10.14 0.56
CA GLY A 51 13.39 9.99 2.00
C GLY A 51 12.02 9.45 2.43
N ASP A 52 11.00 9.54 1.57
CA ASP A 52 9.66 9.00 1.87
C ASP A 52 9.51 7.51 1.51
N SER A 53 10.53 6.90 0.88
CA SER A 53 10.52 5.49 0.46
C SER A 53 10.18 4.54 1.61
N GLY A 54 9.19 3.67 1.42
CA GLY A 54 8.66 2.80 2.48
C GLY A 54 7.61 3.45 3.37
N GLY A 55 7.37 4.76 3.24
CA GLY A 55 6.33 5.48 3.96
C GLY A 55 4.91 5.08 3.54
N PRO A 56 3.92 5.24 4.44
CA PRO A 56 2.55 4.81 4.18
C PRO A 56 1.75 5.85 3.39
N LEU A 57 1.03 5.40 2.37
CA LEU A 57 -0.12 6.10 1.81
C LEU A 57 -1.38 5.63 2.56
N MET A 58 -2.05 6.56 3.24
CA MET A 58 -3.21 6.25 4.07
C MET A 58 -4.50 6.83 3.51
N ALA A 59 -5.60 6.09 3.62
CA ALA A 59 -6.94 6.54 3.26
C ALA A 59 -7.91 6.37 4.44
N PRO A 60 -8.80 7.35 4.69
CA PRO A 60 -9.84 7.22 5.70
C PRO A 60 -10.98 6.32 5.19
N PHE A 61 -11.43 5.39 6.03
CA PHE A 61 -12.63 4.61 5.81
C PHE A 61 -13.58 4.76 7.01
N SER A 62 -14.85 5.00 6.71
CA SER A 62 -15.90 5.21 7.71
C SER A 62 -16.73 3.94 7.88
N PHE A 63 -16.18 2.95 8.59
CA PHE A 63 -16.92 1.75 9.00
C PHE A 63 -17.55 1.89 10.40
N THR A 64 -17.15 2.92 11.15
CA THR A 64 -17.60 3.22 12.52
C THR A 64 -18.03 4.67 12.63
N SER A 65 -18.56 5.08 13.79
CA SER A 65 -18.93 6.47 14.09
C SER A 65 -17.78 7.47 13.92
N SER A 66 -16.52 7.01 14.02
CA SER A 66 -15.31 7.75 13.66
C SER A 66 -14.59 7.14 12.46
N PRO A 67 -14.02 7.95 11.54
CA PRO A 67 -13.22 7.44 10.44
C PRO A 67 -11.90 6.87 10.94
N LYS A 68 -11.53 5.70 10.43
CA LYS A 68 -10.22 5.08 10.69
C LYS A 68 -9.36 5.16 9.45
N TYR A 69 -8.06 5.42 9.62
CA TYR A 69 -7.10 5.44 8.52
C TYR A 69 -6.50 4.05 8.31
N PHE A 70 -6.45 3.64 7.05
CA PHE A 70 -5.86 2.37 6.63
C PHE A 70 -4.71 2.65 5.67
N ILE A 71 -3.64 1.85 5.77
CA ILE A 71 -2.53 1.90 4.82
C ILE A 71 -2.99 1.20 3.55
N VAL A 72 -3.16 1.98 2.49
CA VAL A 72 -3.59 1.47 1.18
C VAL A 72 -2.42 1.29 0.21
N GLY A 73 -1.32 2.01 0.45
CA GLY A 73 -0.11 1.90 -0.34
C GLY A 73 1.16 2.12 0.46
N VAL A 74 2.29 1.71 -0.10
CA VAL A 74 3.64 1.97 0.44
C VAL A 74 4.46 2.66 -0.64
N VAL A 75 5.07 3.80 -0.34
CA VAL A 75 5.90 4.58 -1.30
C VAL A 75 6.98 3.67 -1.88
N SER A 76 7.02 3.54 -3.21
CA SER A 76 7.97 2.67 -3.90
C SER A 76 8.94 3.47 -4.78
N PHE A 77 8.43 4.17 -5.78
CA PHE A 77 9.25 5.02 -6.65
C PHE A 77 8.42 6.10 -7.33
N GLY A 78 9.11 7.10 -7.87
CA GLY A 78 8.50 8.19 -8.62
C GLY A 78 9.49 8.77 -9.62
N THR A 79 9.27 10.02 -10.01
CA THR A 79 10.26 10.76 -10.79
C THR A 79 11.44 11.20 -9.92
N THR A 80 12.63 11.39 -10.52
CA THR A 80 13.83 11.80 -9.78
C THR A 80 13.71 13.20 -9.17
N ILE A 81 12.90 14.07 -9.78
CA ILE A 81 12.66 15.44 -9.30
C ILE A 81 11.22 15.53 -8.81
N CYS A 82 11.06 15.50 -7.49
CA CYS A 82 9.77 15.51 -6.81
C CYS A 82 8.92 16.72 -7.22
N GLY A 83 7.65 16.48 -7.54
CA GLY A 83 6.66 17.53 -7.78
C GLY A 83 6.93 18.40 -9.01
N ASN A 84 7.91 18.10 -9.86
CA ASN A 84 8.19 18.89 -11.07
C ASN A 84 7.25 18.53 -12.23
N SER A 85 6.68 17.33 -12.21
CA SER A 85 5.89 16.80 -13.32
C SER A 85 4.48 16.42 -12.91
N LYS A 86 3.65 16.12 -13.91
CA LYS A 86 2.34 15.51 -13.73
C LYS A 86 2.40 13.99 -13.57
N MET A 87 3.60 13.41 -13.47
CA MET A 87 3.75 11.97 -13.25
C MET A 87 3.30 11.64 -11.82
N PRO A 88 2.37 10.68 -11.63
CA PRO A 88 2.00 10.23 -10.30
C PRO A 88 3.12 9.39 -9.68
N GLY A 89 3.27 9.44 -8.36
CA GLY A 89 4.13 8.51 -7.64
C GLY A 89 3.55 7.09 -7.69
N VAL A 90 4.43 6.09 -7.67
CA VAL A 90 4.08 4.68 -7.68
C VAL A 90 4.28 4.07 -6.30
N TYR A 91 3.24 3.39 -5.85
CA TYR A 91 3.15 2.79 -4.53
C TYR A 91 2.89 1.29 -4.69
N THR A 92 3.41 0.48 -3.76
CA THR A 92 3.02 -0.92 -3.61
C THR A 92 1.56 -0.97 -3.18
N GLU A 93 0.72 -1.76 -3.83
CA GLU A 93 -0.70 -1.91 -3.47
C GLU A 93 -0.84 -2.88 -2.29
N VAL A 94 -1.12 -2.36 -1.09
CA VAL A 94 -1.16 -3.19 0.13
C VAL A 94 -2.19 -4.31 0.05
N ALA A 95 -3.35 -4.04 -0.56
CA ALA A 95 -4.41 -5.02 -0.76
C ALA A 95 -3.93 -6.30 -1.48
N HIS A 96 -3.06 -6.14 -2.49
CA HIS A 96 -2.48 -7.27 -3.23
C HIS A 96 -1.65 -8.21 -2.35
N TYR A 97 -1.04 -7.67 -1.30
CA TYR A 97 -0.12 -8.39 -0.42
C TYR A 97 -0.76 -8.83 0.90
N MET A 98 -2.07 -8.61 1.09
CA MET A 98 -2.74 -8.96 2.35
C MET A 98 -2.58 -10.42 2.74
N THR A 99 -2.68 -11.36 1.79
CA THR A 99 -2.43 -12.78 2.06
C THR A 99 -1.02 -13.02 2.60
N TRP A 100 -0.01 -12.40 2.01
CA TRP A 100 1.38 -12.52 2.48
C TRP A 100 1.56 -11.90 3.87
N ILE A 101 0.97 -10.71 4.11
CA ILE A 101 1.01 -10.02 5.40
C ILE A 101 0.39 -10.90 6.49
N LEU A 102 -0.81 -11.45 6.24
CA LEU A 102 -1.55 -12.26 7.21
C LEU A 102 -0.83 -13.58 7.51
N ILE A 103 -0.31 -14.26 6.49
CA ILE A 103 0.48 -15.49 6.71
C ILE A 103 1.69 -15.21 7.59
N ARG A 104 2.44 -14.12 7.34
CA ARG A 104 3.61 -13.77 8.14
C ARG A 104 3.26 -13.35 9.56
N TYR A 105 2.15 -12.65 9.75
CA TYR A 105 1.66 -12.28 11.06
C TYR A 105 1.27 -13.52 11.88
N VAL A 106 0.47 -14.43 11.29
CA VAL A 106 0.02 -15.65 11.95
C VAL A 106 1.20 -16.57 12.30
N VAL A 107 2.14 -16.78 11.37
CA VAL A 107 3.36 -17.57 11.65
C VAL A 107 4.16 -16.96 12.80
N HIS A 108 4.35 -15.64 12.80
CA HIS A 108 5.11 -14.99 13.87
C HIS A 108 4.38 -15.02 15.21
N VAL A 109 3.05 -14.89 15.23
CA VAL A 109 2.25 -15.01 16.46
C VAL A 109 2.30 -16.45 17.00
N HIS A 110 2.25 -17.47 16.14
CA HIS A 110 2.44 -18.86 16.56
C HIS A 110 3.84 -19.11 17.16
N ASP A 111 4.89 -18.53 16.59
CA ASP A 111 6.24 -18.61 17.15
C ASP A 111 6.37 -17.86 18.50
N LEU A 112 5.54 -16.85 18.75
CA LEU A 112 5.51 -16.07 20.00
C LEU A 112 4.57 -16.65 21.07
N GLN A 113 3.62 -17.51 20.72
CA GLN A 113 2.77 -18.24 21.67
C GLN A 113 3.21 -19.70 21.77
N GLN A 114 4.32 -19.95 22.48
CA GLN A 114 4.59 -21.30 22.99
C GLN A 114 3.45 -21.69 23.95
N ASN A 115 2.66 -22.71 23.57
CA ASN A 115 1.61 -23.42 24.35
C ASN A 115 0.15 -23.28 23.88
N VAL A 116 -0.13 -23.24 22.58
CA VAL A 116 -1.42 -23.77 22.09
C VAL A 116 -1.15 -24.89 21.10
N GLU A 117 -0.90 -26.07 21.65
CA GLU A 117 -1.19 -27.31 20.94
C GLU A 117 -2.72 -27.32 20.74
N TYR A 118 -3.22 -27.32 19.51
CA TYR A 118 -4.44 -28.03 19.05
C TYR A 118 -4.80 -27.60 17.60
N LEU A 119 -4.41 -28.47 16.66
CA LEU A 119 -5.10 -28.86 15.43
C LEU A 119 -5.33 -27.82 14.30
N PHE A 120 -4.42 -27.83 13.32
CA PHE A 120 -4.81 -27.71 11.91
C PHE A 120 -4.12 -28.82 11.10
N THR A 121 -4.77 -29.99 11.02
CA THR A 121 -4.58 -30.88 9.87
C THR A 121 -5.45 -30.36 8.73
N PRO A 122 -4.93 -30.22 7.50
CA PRO A 122 -5.73 -29.75 6.38
C PRO A 122 -6.56 -30.92 5.86
N THR A 123 -7.83 -30.98 6.23
CA THR A 123 -8.82 -31.70 5.39
C THR A 123 -9.65 -30.68 4.63
N LEU A 124 -9.57 -30.79 3.31
CA LEU A 124 -10.47 -30.14 2.36
C LEU A 124 -11.90 -30.57 2.67
N SER A 125 -12.64 -29.74 3.38
CA SER A 125 -14.10 -29.77 3.32
C SER A 125 -14.62 -28.34 3.33
N THR A 126 -15.31 -28.04 2.25
CA THR A 126 -16.19 -26.89 2.05
C THR A 126 -17.18 -26.77 3.22
N GLU A 127 -17.05 -25.75 4.06
CA GLU A 127 -18.20 -25.22 4.81
C GLU A 127 -17.93 -23.83 5.41
N TRP A 128 -18.72 -22.88 4.91
CA TRP A 128 -19.22 -21.63 5.50
C TRP A 128 -18.65 -21.19 6.85
N PHE A 129 -17.75 -20.20 6.84
CA PHE A 129 -17.46 -19.40 8.03
C PHE A 129 -18.33 -18.13 8.03
N SER A 130 -19.49 -18.22 8.69
CA SER A 130 -20.07 -17.06 9.37
C SER A 130 -19.19 -16.77 10.58
N LEU A 131 -18.53 -15.62 10.59
CA LEU A 131 -17.80 -15.14 11.76
C LEU A 131 -18.61 -14.01 12.40
N GLU A 132 -19.42 -14.37 13.39
CA GLU A 132 -19.76 -13.48 14.50
C GLU A 132 -18.72 -13.70 15.59
N PHE A 133 -18.09 -12.64 16.09
CA PHE A 133 -17.57 -12.60 17.45
C PHE A 133 -17.69 -11.16 17.99
N CYS A 134 -17.99 -11.07 19.29
CA CYS A 134 -18.27 -9.86 20.07
C CYS A 134 -17.31 -8.70 19.85
#